data_AF-A0A8X8YCN0-F1
#
_entry.id   AF-A0A8X8YCN0-F1
#
_cell.length_a   1.000
_cell.length_b   1.000
_cell.length_c   1.000
_cell.angle_alpha   90.00
_cell.angle_beta   90.00
_cell.angle_gamma   90.00
#
_symmetry.space_group_name_H-M   'P 1'
#
loop_
_entity.id
_entity.type
_entity.pdbx_description
1 polymer ?
#
loop_
_entity_poly.entity_id
_entity_poly.type
_entity_poly.pdbx_seq_one_letter_code
_entity_poly.pdbx_strand_id
1 'polypeptide(L)'
;MHPPLTIHRHPMCAEIIELFQKCHTDHPLGKFFGECTDLKIKLDKCFRQEKALKRKANFEESKKLKERLREYRIQNSETMD
;
A
#
# COMPACT_ATOMS: atom_id res chain seq x y z
N MET A 1 -7.45 -7.49 10.78
CA MET A 1 -6.05 -7.87 10.52
C MET A 1 -5.40 -6.75 9.72
N HIS A 2 -4.45 -6.02 10.30
CA HIS A 2 -3.66 -5.00 9.58
C HIS A 2 -2.39 -5.65 9.02
N PRO A 3 -1.84 -5.16 7.88
CA PRO A 3 -0.53 -5.56 7.40
C PRO A 3 0.59 -5.18 8.40
N PRO A 4 1.82 -5.72 8.24
CA PRO A 4 2.95 -5.39 9.10
C PRO A 4 3.19 -3.88 9.17
N LEU A 5 3.48 -3.37 10.37
CA LEU A 5 3.68 -1.94 10.65
C LEU A 5 5.07 -1.44 10.26
N THR A 6 5.58 -1.88 9.13
CA THR A 6 6.90 -1.49 8.63
C THR A 6 6.83 -0.10 8.00
N ILE A 7 7.27 0.92 8.75
CA ILE A 7 7.21 2.34 8.33
C ILE A 7 7.80 2.54 6.93
N HIS A 8 8.93 1.91 6.62
CA HIS A 8 9.59 1.98 5.32
C HIS A 8 8.73 1.44 4.15
N ARG A 9 7.75 0.58 4.40
CA ARG A 9 6.80 0.07 3.39
C ARG A 9 5.56 0.93 3.26
N HIS A 10 5.28 1.73 4.28
CA HIS A 10 4.05 2.48 4.47
C HIS A 10 4.30 3.96 4.77
N PRO A 11 5.06 4.68 3.92
CA PRO A 11 5.45 6.07 4.20
C PRO A 11 4.24 7.00 4.37
N MET A 12 3.13 6.74 3.67
CA MET A 12 1.89 7.52 3.81
C MET A 12 1.22 7.37 5.18
N CYS A 13 1.47 6.27 5.87
CA CYS A 13 0.81 5.92 7.13
C CYS A 13 1.75 5.99 8.33
N ALA A 14 2.97 6.53 8.16
CA ALA A 14 4.02 6.55 9.17
C ALA A 14 3.55 7.16 10.49
N GLU A 15 2.92 8.34 10.43
CA GLU A 15 2.40 9.04 11.62
C GLU A 15 1.35 8.22 12.39
N ILE A 16 0.42 7.58 11.67
CA ILE A 16 -0.63 6.76 12.30
C ILE A 16 -0.03 5.48 12.89
N ILE A 17 0.99 4.91 12.24
CA ILE A 17 1.75 3.76 12.77
C ILE A 17 2.42 4.14 14.09
N GLU A 18 3.09 5.28 14.15
CA GLU A 18 3.77 5.77 15.36
C GLU A 18 2.78 5.99 16.51
N LEU A 19 1.65 6.65 16.24
CA LEU A 19 0.59 6.84 17.23
C LEU A 19 0.01 5.52 17.73
N PHE A 20 -0.20 4.56 16.83
CA PHE A 20 -0.72 3.23 17.18
C PHE A 20 0.28 2.43 18.02
N GLN A 21 1.57 2.47 17.65
CA GLN A 21 2.64 1.85 18.43
C GLN A 21 2.76 2.47 19.81
N LYS A 22 2.73 3.81 19.90
CA LYS A 22 2.74 4.54 21.16
C LYS A 22 1.58 4.13 22.05
N CYS A 23 0.35 4.03 21.51
CA CYS A 23 -0.80 3.56 22.27
C CYS A 23 -0.60 2.14 22.85
N HIS A 24 0.02 1.23 22.09
CA HIS A 24 0.34 -0.11 22.61
C HIS A 24 1.45 -0.11 23.67
N THR A 25 2.41 0.82 23.57
CA THR A 25 3.46 1.01 24.58
C THR A 25 2.91 1.60 25.87
N ASP A 26 2.07 2.63 25.77
CA ASP A 26 1.45 3.32 26.90
C ASP A 26 0.38 2.45 27.59
N HIS A 27 -0.30 1.58 26.82
CA HIS A 27 -1.38 0.72 27.31
C HIS A 27 -1.11 -0.78 27.00
N PRO A 28 -0.15 -1.43 27.68
CA PRO A 28 0.19 -2.84 27.42
C PRO A 28 -0.98 -3.81 27.61
N LEU A 29 -1.89 -3.50 28.54
CA LEU A 29 -3.13 -4.24 28.80
C LEU A 29 -4.33 -3.67 28.03
N GLY A 30 -4.31 -2.38 27.67
CA GLY A 30 -5.41 -1.68 26.97
C GLY A 30 -5.69 -2.22 25.57
N LYS A 31 -4.73 -2.92 24.96
CA LYS A 31 -4.94 -3.69 23.71
C LYS A 31 -6.07 -4.73 23.81
N PHE A 32 -6.32 -5.27 25.02
CA PHE A 32 -7.38 -6.25 25.24
C PHE A 32 -8.74 -5.60 25.54
N PHE A 33 -8.74 -4.36 26.02
CA PHE A 33 -9.95 -3.61 26.36
C PHE A 33 -10.40 -2.67 25.23
N GLY A 34 -9.66 -2.62 24.13
CA GLY A 34 -10.03 -1.83 22.94
C GLY A 34 -9.60 -0.37 23.01
N GLU A 35 -8.71 0.00 23.91
CA GLU A 35 -8.26 1.39 24.15
C GLU A 35 -7.60 2.02 22.91
N CYS A 36 -6.96 1.20 22.07
CA CYS A 36 -6.32 1.64 20.82
C CYS A 36 -7.19 1.40 19.56
N THR A 37 -8.47 1.06 19.70
CA THR A 37 -9.33 0.65 18.56
C THR A 37 -9.50 1.74 17.52
N ASP A 38 -9.68 3.00 17.93
CA ASP A 38 -9.86 4.11 17.00
C ASP A 38 -8.63 4.36 16.13
N LEU A 39 -7.44 4.28 16.74
CA LEU A 39 -6.16 4.34 16.02
C LEU A 39 -6.02 3.17 15.05
N LYS A 40 -6.43 1.96 15.46
CA LYS A 40 -6.47 0.79 14.57
C LYS A 40 -7.37 1.02 13.35
N ILE A 41 -8.55 1.62 13.54
CA ILE A 41 -9.48 1.92 12.44
C ILE A 41 -8.88 2.94 11.48
N LYS A 42 -8.25 4.00 11.99
CA LYS A 42 -7.56 5.01 11.18
C LYS A 42 -6.41 4.38 10.38
N LEU A 43 -5.64 3.50 11.02
CA LEU A 43 -4.53 2.77 10.40
C LEU A 43 -5.02 1.86 9.27
N ASP A 44 -6.07 1.07 9.53
CA ASP A 44 -6.69 0.19 8.54
C ASP A 44 -7.23 0.99 7.33
N LYS A 45 -7.78 2.18 7.54
CA LYS A 45 -8.22 3.08 6.46
C LYS A 45 -7.04 3.60 5.64
N CYS A 46 -5.97 4.05 6.30
CA CYS A 46 -4.78 4.54 5.63
C CYS A 46 -4.14 3.46 4.74
N PHE A 47 -3.98 2.24 5.25
CA PHE A 47 -3.43 1.13 4.46
C PHE A 47 -4.28 0.77 3.25
N ARG A 48 -5.61 0.88 3.34
CA ARG A 48 -6.49 0.67 2.18
C ARG A 48 -6.29 1.76 1.12
N GLN A 49 -6.17 3.01 1.54
CA GLN A 49 -5.92 4.13 0.63
C GLN A 49 -4.57 4.00 -0.06
N GLU A 50 -3.50 3.76 0.69
CA GLU A 50 -2.17 3.57 0.14
C GLU A 50 -2.13 2.39 -0.84
N LYS A 51 -2.77 1.28 -0.50
CA LYS A 51 -2.89 0.12 -1.39
C LYS A 51 -3.66 0.45 -2.66
N ALA A 52 -4.72 1.26 -2.58
CA ALA A 52 -5.48 1.69 -3.75
C ALA A 52 -4.63 2.57 -4.69
N LEU A 53 -3.86 3.51 -4.13
CA LEU A 53 -2.95 4.37 -4.90
C LEU A 53 -1.86 3.53 -5.60
N LYS A 54 -1.19 2.64 -4.87
CA LYS A 54 -0.18 1.73 -5.46
C LYS A 54 -0.78 0.85 -6.56
N ARG A 55 -1.99 0.32 -6.36
CA ARG A 55 -2.68 -0.48 -7.39
C ARG A 55 -2.99 0.32 -8.64
N LYS A 56 -3.42 1.58 -8.48
CA LYS A 56 -3.69 2.47 -9.61
C LYS A 56 -2.41 2.76 -10.41
N ALA A 57 -1.32 3.13 -9.73
CA ALA A 57 -0.03 3.38 -10.37
C ALA A 57 0.48 2.14 -11.12
N ASN A 58 0.49 0.97 -10.47
CA ASN A 58 0.91 -0.28 -11.11
C ASN A 58 0.05 -0.66 -12.32
N PHE A 59 -1.25 -0.37 -12.26
CA PHE A 59 -2.16 -0.62 -13.38
C PHE A 59 -1.84 0.28 -14.59
N GLU A 60 -1.58 1.56 -14.36
CA GLU A 60 -1.17 2.51 -15.40
C GLU A 60 0.17 2.13 -16.02
N GLU A 61 1.16 1.75 -15.19
CA GLU A 61 2.46 1.26 -15.68
C GLU A 61 2.35 -0.04 -16.47
N SER A 62 1.54 -0.98 -16.00
CA SER A 62 1.27 -2.24 -16.70
C SER A 62 0.61 -2.00 -18.05
N LYS A 63 -0.34 -1.06 -18.14
CA LYS A 63 -0.96 -0.67 -19.41
C LYS A 63 0.06 -0.11 -20.40
N LYS A 64 0.91 0.82 -19.96
CA LYS A 64 2.00 1.40 -20.78
C LYS A 64 3.00 0.34 -21.24
N LEU A 65 3.37 -0.59 -20.37
CA LEU A 65 4.27 -1.69 -20.73
C LEU A 65 3.63 -2.61 -21.77
N LYS A 66 2.36 -2.97 -21.59
CA LYS A 66 1.61 -3.82 -22.53
C LYS A 66 1.51 -3.18 -23.92
N GLU A 67 1.28 -1.88 -23.98
CA GLU A 67 1.24 -1.11 -25.23
C GLU A 67 2.60 -1.13 -25.95
N ARG A 68 3.69 -0.78 -25.26
CA ARG A 68 5.04 -0.83 -25.82
C ARG A 68 5.43 -2.21 -26.32
N LEU A 69 5.08 -3.27 -25.58
CA LEU A 69 5.34 -4.64 -26.00
C LEU A 69 4.52 -5.03 -27.23
N ARG A 70 3.32 -4.47 -27.41
CA ARG A 70 2.49 -4.70 -28.60
C ARG A 70 3.11 -4.03 -29.82
N GLU A 71 3.50 -2.77 -29.69
CA GLU A 71 4.17 -2.01 -30.76
C GLU A 71 5.46 -2.69 -31.19
N TYR A 72 6.31 -3.09 -30.23
CA TYR A 72 7.55 -3.83 -30.52
C TYR A 72 7.28 -5.13 -31.29
N ARG A 73 6.24 -5.89 -30.93
CA ARG A 73 5.88 -7.12 -31.64
C ARG A 73 5.45 -6.86 -33.08
N ILE A 74 4.67 -5.80 -33.32
CA ILE A 74 4.22 -5.42 -34.66
C ILE A 74 5.42 -4.99 -35.51
N GLN A 75 6.26 -4.10 -34.99
CA GLN A 75 7.49 -3.65 -35.67
C GLN A 75 8.40 -4.83 -36.04
N ASN A 76 8.63 -5.76 -35.10
CA ASN A 76 9.44 -6.94 -35.37
C ASN A 76 8.83 -7.84 -36.45
N SER A 77 7.50 -8.00 -36.49
CA SER A 77 6.86 -8.77 -37.57
C SER A 77 6.97 -8.09 -38.93
N GLU A 78 6.90 -6.76 -38.99
CA GLU A 78 7.05 -6.00 -40.24
C GLU A 78 8.48 -6.00 -40.76
N THR A 79 9.49 -6.04 -39.88
CA THR A 79 10.91 -6.13 -40.30
C THR A 79 11.36 -7.51 -40.74
N MET A 80 10.53 -8.54 -40.54
CA MET A 80 10.86 -9.94 -40.89
C MET A 80 10.22 -10.42 -42.20
N ASP A 81 9.41 -9.57 -42.84
CA ASP A 81 8.78 -9.77 -44.16
C ASP A 81 9.52 -8.92 -45.21
#